data_AF-A0A2A5HF32-F1
#
_entry.id   AF-A0A2A5HF32-F1
#
_cell.length_a   1.000
_cell.length_b   1.000
_cell.length_c   1.000
_cell.angle_alpha   90.00
_cell.angle_beta   90.00
_cell.angle_gamma   90.00
#
_symmetry.space_group_name_H-M   'P 1'
#
loop_
_entity.id
_entity.type
_entity.pdbx_description
1 polymer ?
#
loop_
_entity_poly.entity_id
_entity_poly.type
_entity_poly.pdbx_seq_one_letter_code
_entity_poly.pdbx_strand_id
1 'polypeptide(L)'
;MQELKARLSVAIRDGKLYEFLREEYHTDKRGEQEISLALAGLQNNNEQDIVKAFRDIKKSEDSMDFSLALDAFGDALPEIEAPLIDAANCVKHLIIEMGRDGSGYELKKSLGEFCNKNPERPDELLKLALQEPQKSLEFLTVALESGSKHDVQYYVNKAVELLDDDSGEIYLQAINALIRIDYGKDSELVLAVVDSIQKFNLAKKSDDATAAAIHALYAICRQHSLVESYFSDFLDVNSDNISDSLIDEAAYILFSPRGELSQEVTEKLVNICYHTKPDNNSTLNKIDLYLENLVKRDSFIEAVTFLEKYFDKVEYKVNFNTFNSFASEIRAHEDSYLRTLITRWLLSCNTYLCGACAKLLSESEKGPVLKFDQVLISNQEASIFLARKACGWFFRKQKTAISLIVSLLEDLDKDGLEEIGSLITNSLLLSYPGTVKEYLEDYKK
;
A
#
# COMPACT_ATOMS: atom_id res chain seq x y z
N MET A 1 -29.95 -13.45 27.46
CA MET A 1 -29.83 -14.67 26.60
C MET A 1 -31.16 -15.34 26.20
N GLN A 2 -31.96 -15.99 27.08
CA GLN A 2 -33.21 -16.67 26.63
C GLN A 2 -34.25 -15.72 26.02
N GLU A 3 -34.44 -14.56 26.61
CA GLU A 3 -35.33 -13.51 26.09
C GLU A 3 -34.88 -12.99 24.72
N LEU A 4 -33.56 -12.80 24.55
CA LEU A 4 -32.95 -12.38 23.29
C LEU A 4 -33.18 -13.42 22.19
N LYS A 5 -32.93 -14.71 22.47
CA LYS A 5 -33.23 -15.82 21.54
C LYS A 5 -34.71 -15.87 21.15
N ALA A 6 -35.62 -15.68 22.09
CA ALA A 6 -37.06 -15.67 21.81
C ALA A 6 -37.46 -14.52 20.88
N ARG A 7 -36.96 -13.31 21.13
CA ARG A 7 -37.20 -12.12 20.29
C ARG A 7 -36.61 -12.30 18.89
N LEU A 8 -35.35 -12.76 18.80
CA LEU A 8 -34.67 -13.08 17.56
C LEU A 8 -35.43 -14.13 16.74
N SER A 9 -35.93 -15.18 17.41
CA SER A 9 -36.73 -16.23 16.77
C SER A 9 -38.04 -15.71 16.18
N VAL A 10 -38.72 -14.77 16.85
CA VAL A 10 -39.89 -14.08 16.30
C VAL A 10 -39.50 -13.22 15.10
N ALA A 11 -38.44 -12.42 15.21
CA ALA A 11 -37.98 -11.55 14.14
C ALA A 11 -37.64 -12.32 12.85
N ILE A 12 -36.95 -13.47 12.96
CA ILE A 12 -36.63 -14.32 11.81
C ILE A 12 -37.90 -14.87 11.14
N ARG A 13 -38.87 -15.36 11.93
CA ARG A 13 -40.14 -15.88 11.38
C ARG A 13 -40.97 -14.82 10.68
N ASP A 14 -40.94 -13.60 11.21
CA ASP A 14 -41.73 -12.48 10.67
C ASP A 14 -41.01 -11.73 9.53
N GLY A 15 -39.80 -12.15 9.15
CA GLY A 15 -38.99 -11.49 8.11
C GLY A 15 -38.42 -10.13 8.54
N LYS A 16 -38.32 -9.88 9.84
CA LYS A 16 -37.90 -8.62 10.48
C LYS A 16 -36.49 -8.67 11.07
N LEU A 17 -35.62 -9.51 10.50
CA LEU A 17 -34.27 -9.71 11.00
C LEU A 17 -33.45 -8.39 11.01
N TYR A 18 -33.56 -7.57 9.97
CA TYR A 18 -32.87 -6.28 9.92
C TYR A 18 -33.33 -5.30 11.01
N GLU A 19 -34.64 -5.19 11.22
CA GLU A 19 -35.20 -4.32 12.27
C GLU A 19 -34.66 -4.75 13.65
N PHE A 20 -34.67 -6.06 13.92
CA PHE A 20 -34.14 -6.61 15.16
C PHE A 20 -32.65 -6.35 15.34
N LEU A 21 -31.84 -6.62 14.31
CA LEU A 21 -30.40 -6.36 14.37
C LEU A 21 -30.13 -4.86 14.60
N ARG A 22 -30.83 -3.96 13.92
CA ARG A 22 -30.66 -2.52 14.11
C ARG A 22 -30.95 -2.08 15.55
N GLU A 23 -32.02 -2.61 16.16
CA GLU A 23 -32.39 -2.30 17.55
C GLU A 23 -31.39 -2.85 18.57
N GLU A 24 -30.95 -4.10 18.40
CA GLU A 24 -30.17 -4.80 19.42
C GLU A 24 -28.65 -4.61 19.24
N TYR A 25 -28.17 -4.42 18.02
CA TYR A 25 -26.74 -4.39 17.70
C TYR A 25 -26.01 -3.19 18.32
N HIS A 26 -26.71 -2.06 18.51
CA HIS A 26 -26.16 -0.92 19.24
C HIS A 26 -25.96 -1.19 20.75
N THR A 27 -26.71 -2.15 21.29
CA THR A 27 -26.61 -2.57 22.69
C THR A 27 -25.49 -3.59 22.88
N ASP A 28 -25.30 -4.48 21.89
CA ASP A 28 -24.31 -5.59 21.92
C ASP A 28 -22.85 -5.15 21.66
N LYS A 29 -22.63 -4.05 20.91
CA LYS A 29 -21.27 -3.47 20.66
C LYS A 29 -20.53 -2.99 21.92
N ARG A 30 -21.15 -3.09 23.11
CA ARG A 30 -20.48 -2.92 24.41
C ARG A 30 -19.63 -4.13 24.84
N GLY A 31 -19.54 -5.16 24.00
CA GLY A 31 -18.50 -6.20 24.08
C GLY A 31 -18.96 -7.55 24.61
N GLU A 32 -20.27 -7.83 24.59
CA GLU A 32 -20.81 -9.08 25.15
C GLU A 32 -21.07 -10.18 24.09
N GLN A 33 -21.05 -9.86 22.78
CA GLN A 33 -21.28 -10.81 21.68
C GLN A 33 -22.59 -11.62 21.86
N GLU A 34 -23.60 -11.02 22.47
CA GLU A 34 -24.82 -11.71 22.85
C GLU A 34 -25.66 -12.12 21.64
N ILE A 35 -25.66 -11.32 20.56
CA ILE A 35 -26.44 -11.61 19.34
C ILE A 35 -25.84 -12.81 18.62
N SER A 36 -24.51 -12.87 18.47
CA SER A 36 -23.85 -13.98 17.78
C SER A 36 -24.03 -15.29 18.54
N LEU A 37 -23.91 -15.28 19.87
CA LEU A 37 -24.20 -16.43 20.72
C LEU A 37 -25.67 -16.84 20.69
N ALA A 38 -26.60 -15.88 20.60
CA ALA A 38 -28.02 -16.17 20.45
C ALA A 38 -28.31 -16.84 19.11
N LEU A 39 -27.74 -16.34 18.01
CA LEU A 39 -27.82 -16.92 16.67
C LEU A 39 -27.28 -18.35 16.65
N ALA A 40 -26.02 -18.54 17.05
CA ALA A 40 -25.41 -19.88 17.13
C ALA A 40 -26.24 -20.83 18.01
N GLY A 41 -26.71 -20.34 19.15
CA GLY A 41 -27.54 -21.13 20.05
C GLY A 41 -28.91 -21.52 19.49
N LEU A 42 -29.53 -20.73 18.61
CA LEU A 42 -30.78 -21.10 17.94
C LEU A 42 -30.54 -22.22 16.91
N GLN A 43 -29.45 -22.13 16.16
CA GLN A 43 -29.03 -23.14 15.20
C GLN A 43 -28.70 -24.47 15.88
N ASN A 44 -27.82 -24.44 16.87
CA ASN A 44 -27.27 -25.65 17.49
C ASN A 44 -28.32 -26.43 18.29
N ASN A 45 -29.34 -25.75 18.81
CA ASN A 45 -30.48 -26.41 19.48
C ASN A 45 -31.56 -26.89 18.50
N ASN A 46 -31.37 -26.73 17.18
CA ASN A 46 -32.37 -26.99 16.15
C ASN A 46 -33.69 -26.20 16.34
N GLU A 47 -33.61 -25.02 16.99
CA GLU A 47 -34.77 -24.15 17.18
C GLU A 47 -35.08 -23.38 15.90
N GLN A 48 -34.06 -22.97 15.15
CA GLN A 48 -34.16 -22.33 13.84
C GLN A 48 -32.95 -22.62 12.97
N ASP A 49 -33.18 -22.69 11.65
CA ASP A 49 -32.12 -22.79 10.65
C ASP A 49 -31.60 -21.39 10.31
N ILE A 50 -30.59 -20.96 11.06
CA ILE A 50 -29.94 -19.65 10.93
C ILE A 50 -29.16 -19.57 9.62
N VAL A 51 -28.47 -20.65 9.22
CA VAL A 51 -27.72 -20.67 7.96
C VAL A 51 -28.66 -20.42 6.78
N LYS A 52 -29.84 -21.05 6.78
CA LYS A 52 -30.87 -20.80 5.78
C LYS A 52 -31.45 -19.38 5.88
N ALA A 53 -31.74 -18.90 7.09
CA ALA A 53 -32.28 -17.56 7.28
C ALA A 53 -31.36 -16.49 6.65
N PHE A 54 -30.04 -16.62 6.82
CA PHE A 54 -29.07 -15.71 6.21
C PHE A 54 -28.84 -15.97 4.72
N ARG A 55 -28.99 -17.20 4.25
CA ARG A 55 -28.93 -17.53 2.81
C ARG A 55 -30.07 -16.90 2.00
N ASP A 56 -31.20 -16.61 2.64
CA ASP A 56 -32.35 -15.97 1.99
C ASP A 56 -32.27 -14.43 2.03
N ILE A 57 -31.28 -13.86 2.72
CA ILE A 57 -31.06 -12.41 2.78
C ILE A 57 -30.59 -11.89 1.42
N LYS A 58 -31.15 -10.74 1.02
CA LYS A 58 -30.69 -9.97 -0.15
C LYS A 58 -30.20 -8.60 0.29
N LYS A 59 -29.29 -8.01 -0.48
CA LYS A 59 -28.84 -6.64 -0.24
C LYS A 59 -30.05 -5.71 -0.25
N SER A 60 -30.35 -5.11 0.90
CA SER A 60 -31.38 -4.09 1.05
C SER A 60 -30.97 -2.78 0.36
N GLU A 61 -31.94 -1.92 0.06
CA GLU A 61 -31.66 -0.54 -0.39
C GLU A 61 -30.85 0.23 0.68
N ASP A 62 -31.04 -0.10 1.96
CA ASP A 62 -30.22 0.40 3.07
C ASP A 62 -28.95 -0.45 3.22
N SER A 63 -27.79 0.10 2.86
CA SER A 63 -26.50 -0.58 2.95
C SER A 63 -26.06 -0.86 4.40
N MET A 64 -26.59 -0.12 5.37
CA MET A 64 -26.24 -0.29 6.77
C MET A 64 -26.82 -1.58 7.35
N ASP A 65 -28.09 -1.87 7.05
CA ASP A 65 -28.76 -3.09 7.52
C ASP A 65 -28.09 -4.35 7.01
N PHE A 66 -27.71 -4.34 5.73
CA PHE A 66 -27.00 -5.46 5.14
C PHE A 66 -25.64 -5.66 5.81
N SER A 67 -24.86 -4.59 6.05
CA SER A 67 -23.58 -4.68 6.79
C SER A 67 -23.76 -5.27 8.19
N LEU A 68 -24.80 -4.84 8.93
CA LEU A 68 -25.08 -5.37 10.27
C LEU A 68 -25.41 -6.86 10.24
N ALA A 69 -26.14 -7.32 9.23
CA ALA A 69 -26.42 -8.74 9.04
C ALA A 69 -25.15 -9.55 8.73
N LEU A 70 -24.25 -9.02 7.88
CA LEU A 70 -22.97 -9.68 7.58
C LEU A 70 -22.11 -9.80 8.85
N ASP A 71 -22.02 -8.73 9.63
CA ASP A 71 -21.25 -8.71 10.89
C ASP A 71 -21.83 -9.74 11.88
N ALA A 72 -23.15 -9.70 12.12
CA ALA A 72 -23.81 -10.61 13.06
C ALA A 72 -23.67 -12.09 12.65
N PHE A 73 -23.77 -12.39 11.35
CA PHE A 73 -23.56 -13.75 10.85
C PHE A 73 -22.09 -14.17 10.92
N GLY A 74 -21.17 -13.28 10.52
CA GLY A 74 -19.73 -13.52 10.61
C GLY A 74 -19.30 -13.86 12.03
N ASP A 75 -19.77 -13.09 13.01
CA ASP A 75 -19.48 -13.34 14.43
C ASP A 75 -20.10 -14.64 14.96
N ALA A 76 -21.28 -15.05 14.45
CA ALA A 76 -21.97 -16.26 14.88
C ALA A 76 -21.42 -17.54 14.22
N LEU A 77 -20.94 -17.44 12.98
CA LEU A 77 -20.56 -18.56 12.14
C LEU A 77 -19.55 -19.51 12.80
N PRO A 78 -18.47 -19.06 13.48
CA PRO A 78 -17.53 -19.95 14.14
C PRO A 78 -18.15 -20.85 15.22
N GLU A 79 -19.26 -20.45 15.83
CA GLU A 79 -19.92 -21.21 16.91
C GLU A 79 -21.13 -22.00 16.40
N ILE A 80 -21.46 -21.92 15.11
CA ILE A 80 -22.56 -22.65 14.48
C ILE A 80 -22.18 -24.13 14.24
N GLU A 81 -23.11 -25.03 14.57
CA GLU A 81 -23.14 -26.43 14.16
C GLU A 81 -24.05 -26.58 12.94
N ALA A 82 -23.43 -26.66 11.77
CA ALA A 82 -24.10 -26.91 10.50
C ALA A 82 -23.21 -27.75 9.56
N PRO A 83 -23.79 -28.41 8.54
CA PRO A 83 -23.02 -29.00 7.45
C PRO A 83 -22.19 -27.92 6.75
N LEU A 84 -20.93 -28.25 6.41
CA LEU A 84 -20.02 -27.30 5.76
C LEU A 84 -20.62 -26.73 4.47
N ILE A 85 -21.23 -27.59 3.65
CA ILE A 85 -21.76 -27.19 2.35
C ILE A 85 -22.83 -26.11 2.48
N ASP A 86 -23.63 -26.13 3.54
CA ASP A 86 -24.68 -25.13 3.78
C ASP A 86 -24.07 -23.81 4.23
N ALA A 87 -23.11 -23.86 5.16
CA ALA A 87 -22.36 -22.70 5.62
C ALA A 87 -21.59 -22.01 4.48
N ALA A 88 -20.83 -22.78 3.69
CA ALA A 88 -20.06 -22.28 2.56
C ALA A 88 -20.95 -21.67 1.47
N ASN A 89 -22.10 -22.29 1.17
CA ASN A 89 -23.06 -21.73 0.22
C ASN A 89 -23.72 -20.45 0.73
N CYS A 90 -23.99 -20.35 2.04
CA CYS A 90 -24.50 -19.13 2.65
C CYS A 90 -23.48 -17.99 2.57
N VAL A 91 -22.23 -18.25 2.97
CA VAL A 91 -21.12 -17.28 2.86
C VAL A 91 -20.95 -16.81 1.42
N LYS A 92 -20.93 -17.74 0.46
CA LYS A 92 -20.84 -17.40 -0.96
C LYS A 92 -21.99 -16.51 -1.42
N HIS A 93 -23.22 -16.85 -1.04
CA HIS A 93 -24.40 -16.06 -1.39
C HIS A 93 -24.27 -14.63 -0.87
N LEU A 94 -23.90 -14.47 0.41
CA LEU A 94 -23.68 -13.15 1.01
C LEU A 94 -22.55 -12.36 0.31
N ILE A 95 -21.48 -13.04 -0.11
CA ILE A 95 -20.40 -12.43 -0.88
C ILE A 95 -20.90 -11.90 -2.23
N ILE A 96 -21.73 -12.68 -2.93
CA ILE A 96 -22.34 -12.28 -4.20
C ILE A 96 -23.28 -11.07 -4.00
N GLU A 97 -24.08 -11.08 -2.94
CA GLU A 97 -25.03 -10.00 -2.63
C GLU A 97 -24.33 -8.67 -2.29
N MET A 98 -23.15 -8.68 -1.66
CA MET A 98 -22.36 -7.46 -1.44
C MET A 98 -22.01 -6.74 -2.76
N GLY A 99 -21.81 -7.52 -3.83
CA GLY A 99 -21.40 -7.01 -5.13
C GLY A 99 -19.98 -6.43 -5.11
N ARG A 100 -19.75 -5.37 -5.89
CA ARG A 100 -18.42 -4.75 -6.07
C ARG A 100 -17.94 -3.94 -4.86
N ASP A 101 -18.79 -3.74 -3.86
CA ASP A 101 -18.55 -2.80 -2.76
C ASP A 101 -17.77 -3.44 -1.58
N GLY A 102 -17.56 -4.76 -1.58
CA GLY A 102 -16.90 -5.47 -0.49
C GLY A 102 -16.05 -6.65 -0.95
N SER A 103 -14.92 -6.91 -0.29
CA SER A 103 -13.98 -7.99 -0.62
C SER A 103 -14.40 -9.37 -0.11
N GLY A 104 -15.41 -9.44 0.77
CA GLY A 104 -15.83 -10.67 1.46
C GLY A 104 -14.81 -11.21 2.45
N TYR A 105 -13.77 -10.43 2.76
CA TYR A 105 -12.64 -10.87 3.58
C TYR A 105 -13.09 -11.34 4.97
N GLU A 106 -13.89 -10.55 5.69
CA GLU A 106 -14.34 -10.91 7.05
C GLU A 106 -15.22 -12.17 7.06
N LEU A 107 -16.09 -12.35 6.07
CA LEU A 107 -16.88 -13.58 5.94
C LEU A 107 -16.02 -14.80 5.61
N LYS A 108 -15.03 -14.65 4.73
CA LYS A 108 -14.06 -15.73 4.42
C LYS A 108 -13.24 -16.12 5.65
N LYS A 109 -12.84 -15.12 6.44
CA LYS A 109 -12.16 -15.33 7.73
C LYS A 109 -13.06 -16.10 8.71
N SER A 110 -14.32 -15.67 8.86
CA SER A 110 -15.32 -16.34 9.71
C SER A 110 -15.58 -17.79 9.26
N LEU A 111 -15.63 -18.04 7.95
CA LEU A 111 -15.72 -19.40 7.40
C LEU A 111 -14.49 -20.24 7.76
N GLY A 112 -13.29 -19.67 7.68
CA GLY A 112 -12.06 -20.32 8.12
C GLY A 112 -12.08 -20.67 9.61
N GLU A 113 -12.61 -19.78 10.46
CA GLU A 113 -12.79 -20.03 11.89
C GLU A 113 -13.81 -21.15 12.16
N PHE A 114 -14.91 -21.18 11.42
CA PHE A 114 -15.86 -22.30 11.42
C PHE A 114 -15.20 -23.62 10.98
N CYS A 115 -14.34 -23.61 9.96
CA CYS A 115 -13.58 -24.78 9.55
C CYS A 115 -12.62 -25.27 10.66
N ASN A 116 -11.96 -24.36 11.38
CA ASN A 116 -11.02 -24.70 12.46
C ASN A 116 -11.66 -25.45 13.65
N LYS A 117 -12.98 -25.43 13.80
CA LYS A 117 -13.68 -26.12 14.90
C LYS A 117 -13.84 -27.62 14.66
N ASN A 118 -13.70 -28.08 13.40
CA ASN A 118 -13.78 -29.49 13.05
C ASN A 118 -12.70 -29.84 12.01
N PRO A 119 -11.73 -30.70 12.35
CA PRO A 119 -10.64 -31.09 11.45
C PRO A 119 -11.06 -31.67 10.08
N GLU A 120 -12.30 -32.15 9.92
CA GLU A 120 -12.80 -32.67 8.64
C GLU A 120 -13.25 -31.55 7.68
N ARG A 121 -13.66 -30.39 8.21
CA ARG A 121 -14.22 -29.29 7.42
C ARG A 121 -13.23 -28.67 6.44
N PRO A 122 -11.94 -28.42 6.78
CA PRO A 122 -10.99 -27.90 5.80
C PRO A 122 -10.82 -28.84 4.59
N ASP A 123 -10.79 -30.15 4.80
CA ASP A 123 -10.70 -31.16 3.73
C ASP A 123 -11.93 -31.19 2.84
N GLU A 124 -13.12 -31.12 3.43
CA GLU A 124 -14.37 -31.00 2.67
C GLU A 124 -14.40 -29.70 1.87
N LEU A 125 -13.93 -28.58 2.43
CA LEU A 125 -13.90 -27.27 1.76
C LEU A 125 -12.90 -27.27 0.60
N LEU A 126 -11.74 -27.90 0.79
CA LEU A 126 -10.74 -28.07 -0.25
C LEU A 126 -11.29 -28.90 -1.41
N LYS A 127 -11.97 -30.02 -1.12
CA LYS A 127 -12.63 -30.84 -2.16
C LYS A 127 -13.70 -30.05 -2.89
N LEU A 128 -14.52 -29.27 -2.18
CA LEU A 128 -15.54 -28.41 -2.78
C LEU A 128 -14.92 -27.39 -3.74
N ALA A 129 -13.81 -26.74 -3.33
CA ALA A 129 -13.11 -25.75 -4.14
C ALA A 129 -12.50 -26.36 -5.42
N LEU A 130 -11.95 -27.58 -5.34
CA LEU A 130 -11.30 -28.24 -6.46
C LEU A 130 -12.27 -28.96 -7.41
N GLN A 131 -13.42 -29.45 -6.92
CA GLN A 131 -14.43 -30.11 -7.76
C GLN A 131 -15.27 -29.11 -8.56
N GLU A 132 -15.50 -27.91 -8.01
CA GLU A 132 -16.24 -26.85 -8.69
C GLU A 132 -15.47 -25.51 -8.76
N PRO A 133 -14.26 -25.44 -9.36
CA PRO A 133 -13.42 -24.23 -9.29
C PRO A 133 -14.13 -22.95 -9.76
N GLN A 134 -14.93 -23.06 -10.83
CA GLN A 134 -15.75 -21.96 -11.37
C GLN A 134 -16.75 -21.36 -10.36
N LYS A 135 -17.03 -22.07 -9.26
CA LYS A 135 -18.00 -21.70 -8.24
C LYS A 135 -17.35 -21.44 -6.87
N SER A 136 -16.27 -22.10 -6.53
CA SER A 136 -15.78 -22.17 -5.14
C SER A 136 -14.27 -21.98 -5.01
N LEU A 137 -13.57 -21.59 -6.07
CA LEU A 137 -12.12 -21.39 -6.05
C LEU A 137 -11.66 -20.39 -4.98
N GLU A 138 -12.47 -19.38 -4.68
CA GLU A 138 -12.19 -18.39 -3.63
C GLU A 138 -12.11 -18.98 -2.20
N PHE A 139 -12.60 -20.20 -2.00
CA PHE A 139 -12.49 -20.92 -0.73
C PHE A 139 -11.26 -21.82 -0.64
N LEU A 140 -10.49 -21.97 -1.72
CA LEU A 140 -9.26 -22.78 -1.73
C LEU A 140 -8.25 -22.27 -0.70
N THR A 141 -8.01 -20.96 -0.69
CA THR A 141 -7.14 -20.31 0.30
C THR A 141 -7.65 -20.54 1.73
N VAL A 142 -8.95 -20.39 1.97
CA VAL A 142 -9.58 -20.58 3.29
C VAL A 142 -9.40 -22.01 3.78
N ALA A 143 -9.60 -22.99 2.89
CA ALA A 143 -9.46 -24.42 3.23
C ALA A 143 -8.03 -24.78 3.63
N LEU A 144 -7.03 -24.35 2.85
CA LEU A 144 -5.63 -24.62 3.13
C LEU A 144 -5.15 -23.90 4.41
N GLU A 145 -5.51 -22.63 4.57
CA GLU A 145 -5.14 -21.82 5.74
C GLU A 145 -5.76 -22.39 7.03
N SER A 146 -7.07 -22.67 7.04
CA SER A 146 -7.74 -23.26 8.20
C SER A 146 -7.23 -24.67 8.51
N GLY A 147 -7.06 -25.51 7.49
CA GLY A 147 -6.52 -26.86 7.64
C GLY A 147 -5.14 -26.90 8.27
N SER A 148 -4.26 -25.95 7.91
CA SER A 148 -2.89 -25.89 8.43
C SER A 148 -2.82 -25.75 9.96
N LYS A 149 -3.88 -25.25 10.61
CA LYS A 149 -3.98 -25.17 12.08
C LYS A 149 -4.15 -26.52 12.75
N HIS A 150 -4.57 -27.54 12.00
CA HIS A 150 -4.68 -28.92 12.46
C HIS A 150 -3.46 -29.77 12.06
N ASP A 151 -3.00 -29.63 10.82
CA ASP A 151 -1.84 -30.35 10.28
C ASP A 151 -1.10 -29.48 9.25
N VAL A 152 -0.15 -28.68 9.75
CA VAL A 152 0.62 -27.75 8.90
C VAL A 152 1.33 -28.47 7.75
N GLN A 153 1.92 -29.64 8.02
CA GLN A 153 2.70 -30.36 7.01
C GLN A 153 1.81 -30.88 5.88
N TYR A 154 0.65 -31.45 6.22
CA TYR A 154 -0.31 -31.96 5.23
C TYR A 154 -0.82 -30.85 4.32
N TYR A 155 -1.30 -29.73 4.89
CA TYR A 155 -1.91 -28.65 4.10
C TYR A 155 -0.88 -27.83 3.33
N VAL A 156 0.35 -27.68 3.86
CA VAL A 156 1.45 -27.09 3.08
C VAL A 156 1.79 -27.97 1.89
N ASN A 157 1.89 -29.29 2.07
CA ASN A 157 2.15 -30.20 0.94
C ASN A 157 1.03 -30.13 -0.11
N LYS A 158 -0.24 -30.03 0.32
CA LYS A 158 -1.36 -29.82 -0.60
C LYS A 158 -1.27 -28.50 -1.36
N ALA A 159 -0.92 -27.41 -0.68
CA ALA A 159 -0.71 -26.11 -1.32
C ALA A 159 0.44 -26.18 -2.35
N VAL A 160 1.55 -26.85 -2.00
CA VAL A 160 2.70 -27.05 -2.89
C VAL A 160 2.34 -27.90 -4.11
N GLU A 161 1.56 -28.98 -3.95
CA GLU A 161 1.04 -29.77 -5.07
C GLU A 161 0.24 -28.91 -6.06
N LEU A 162 -0.55 -27.97 -5.56
CA LEU A 162 -1.38 -27.08 -6.37
C LEU A 162 -0.58 -26.00 -7.12
N LEU A 163 0.70 -25.77 -6.78
CA LEU A 163 1.57 -24.88 -7.56
C LEU A 163 1.90 -25.44 -8.96
N ASP A 164 1.78 -26.76 -9.15
CA ASP A 164 2.00 -27.39 -10.45
C ASP A 164 0.79 -27.23 -11.39
N ASP A 165 -0.39 -26.87 -10.87
CA ASP A 165 -1.64 -26.83 -11.64
C ASP A 165 -1.59 -25.84 -12.81
N ASP A 166 -2.02 -26.26 -14.00
CA ASP A 166 -2.00 -25.44 -15.22
C ASP A 166 -2.87 -24.17 -15.13
N SER A 167 -3.84 -24.14 -14.22
CA SER A 167 -4.65 -22.97 -13.93
C SER A 167 -3.86 -21.94 -13.13
N GLY A 168 -3.58 -20.79 -13.76
CA GLY A 168 -2.99 -19.65 -13.09
C GLY A 168 -3.79 -19.18 -11.87
N GLU A 169 -5.12 -19.33 -11.87
CA GLU A 169 -5.94 -18.96 -10.71
C GLU A 169 -5.74 -19.91 -9.52
N ILE A 170 -5.59 -21.22 -9.76
CA ILE A 170 -5.29 -22.20 -8.70
C ILE A 170 -3.90 -21.95 -8.14
N TYR A 171 -2.91 -21.71 -9.00
CA TYR A 171 -1.56 -21.31 -8.59
C TYR A 171 -1.60 -20.09 -7.67
N LEU A 172 -2.32 -19.03 -8.06
CA LEU A 172 -2.44 -17.81 -7.25
C LEU A 172 -3.13 -18.07 -5.90
N GLN A 173 -4.18 -18.90 -5.85
CA GLN A 173 -4.81 -19.27 -4.58
C GLN A 173 -3.88 -20.10 -3.68
N ALA A 174 -3.10 -21.01 -4.25
CA ALA A 174 -2.11 -21.80 -3.52
C ALA A 174 -0.99 -20.90 -2.94
N ILE A 175 -0.48 -19.95 -3.73
CA ILE A 175 0.46 -18.93 -3.23
C ILE A 175 -0.16 -18.11 -2.09
N ASN A 176 -1.40 -17.63 -2.26
CA ASN A 176 -2.10 -16.87 -1.22
C ASN A 176 -2.29 -17.68 0.06
N ALA A 177 -2.50 -18.99 -0.03
CA ALA A 177 -2.56 -19.88 1.12
C ALA A 177 -1.21 -19.98 1.82
N LEU A 178 -0.13 -20.29 1.08
CA LEU A 178 1.22 -20.42 1.63
C LEU A 178 1.65 -19.15 2.38
N ILE A 179 1.31 -17.97 1.87
CA ILE A 179 1.61 -16.69 2.53
C ILE A 179 0.94 -16.56 3.91
N ARG A 180 -0.23 -17.16 4.10
CA ARG A 180 -1.07 -17.00 5.30
C ARG A 180 -0.90 -18.11 6.33
N ILE A 181 -0.29 -19.23 5.94
CA ILE A 181 -0.02 -20.34 6.85
C ILE A 181 1.04 -19.90 7.86
N ASP A 182 0.79 -20.17 9.14
CA ASP A 182 1.77 -20.00 10.21
C ASP A 182 2.64 -21.26 10.30
N TYR A 183 3.91 -21.14 9.93
CA TYR A 183 4.89 -22.23 9.96
C TYR A 183 5.53 -22.42 11.35
N GLY A 184 5.21 -21.56 12.32
CA GLY A 184 5.77 -21.60 13.67
C GLY A 184 7.29 -21.46 13.67
N LYS A 185 8.01 -22.52 14.08
CA LYS A 185 9.49 -22.55 14.11
C LYS A 185 10.09 -23.55 13.11
N ASP A 186 9.26 -24.12 12.24
CA ASP A 186 9.69 -25.17 11.31
C ASP A 186 10.44 -24.57 10.11
N SER A 187 11.73 -24.32 10.30
CA SER A 187 12.58 -23.74 9.27
C SER A 187 12.79 -24.67 8.07
N GLU A 188 12.72 -25.99 8.26
CA GLU A 188 12.85 -26.94 7.15
C GLU A 188 11.61 -26.87 6.24
N LEU A 189 10.42 -26.80 6.82
CA LEU A 189 9.18 -26.63 6.07
C LEU A 189 9.14 -25.30 5.32
N VAL A 190 9.56 -24.21 5.97
CA VAL A 190 9.66 -22.88 5.34
C VAL A 190 10.58 -22.92 4.12
N LEU A 191 11.77 -23.51 4.25
CA LEU A 191 12.72 -23.61 3.15
C LEU A 191 12.19 -24.51 2.01
N ALA A 192 11.52 -25.62 2.35
CA ALA A 192 10.90 -26.47 1.34
C ALA A 192 9.79 -25.74 0.54
N VAL A 193 9.04 -24.86 1.20
CA VAL A 193 8.05 -23.99 0.53
C VAL A 193 8.74 -22.99 -0.39
N VAL A 194 9.78 -22.31 0.08
CA VAL A 194 10.55 -21.36 -0.72
C VAL A 194 11.11 -22.03 -1.97
N ASP A 195 11.76 -23.18 -1.84
CA ASP A 195 12.30 -23.96 -2.96
C ASP A 195 11.18 -24.34 -3.94
N SER A 196 10.00 -24.72 -3.44
CA SER A 196 8.86 -25.08 -4.26
C SER A 196 8.33 -23.88 -5.06
N ILE A 197 8.13 -22.73 -4.42
CA ILE A 197 7.70 -21.49 -5.08
C ILE A 197 8.66 -21.12 -6.20
N GLN A 198 9.96 -21.13 -5.93
CA GLN A 198 10.98 -20.79 -6.92
C GLN A 198 10.97 -21.78 -8.10
N LYS A 199 10.92 -23.09 -7.81
CA LYS A 199 10.88 -24.15 -8.83
C LYS A 199 9.66 -24.00 -9.75
N PHE A 200 8.47 -23.83 -9.19
CA PHE A 200 7.24 -23.75 -10.00
C PHE A 200 7.13 -22.43 -10.75
N ASN A 201 7.63 -21.33 -10.19
CA ASN A 201 7.74 -20.07 -10.94
C ASN A 201 8.55 -20.23 -12.24
N LEU A 202 9.73 -20.86 -12.15
CA LEU A 202 10.59 -21.11 -13.31
C LEU A 202 9.90 -21.98 -14.38
N ALA A 203 9.03 -22.89 -13.96
CA ALA A 203 8.25 -23.74 -14.87
C ALA A 203 7.13 -22.96 -15.57
N LYS A 204 6.41 -22.07 -14.85
CA LYS A 204 5.28 -21.30 -15.38
C LYS A 204 5.68 -20.23 -16.39
N LYS A 205 6.86 -19.61 -16.23
CA LYS A 205 7.37 -18.55 -17.13
C LYS A 205 6.35 -17.45 -17.40
N SER A 206 5.66 -17.01 -16.35
CA SER A 206 4.62 -15.99 -16.41
C SER A 206 5.00 -14.80 -15.51
N ASP A 207 4.72 -13.60 -16.00
CA ASP A 207 4.96 -12.36 -15.26
C ASP A 207 4.11 -12.30 -13.98
N ASP A 208 2.85 -12.73 -14.06
CA ASP A 208 1.96 -12.76 -12.90
C ASP A 208 2.39 -13.81 -11.87
N ALA A 209 2.91 -14.95 -12.33
CA ALA A 209 3.48 -15.97 -11.46
C ALA A 209 4.72 -15.46 -10.73
N THR A 210 5.56 -14.68 -11.44
CA THR A 210 6.77 -14.08 -10.87
C THR A 210 6.42 -13.00 -9.84
N ALA A 211 5.47 -12.13 -10.15
CA ALA A 211 4.98 -11.12 -9.19
C ALA A 211 4.40 -11.80 -7.93
N ALA A 212 3.57 -12.83 -8.10
CA ALA A 212 3.04 -13.60 -6.98
C ALA A 212 4.13 -14.30 -6.14
N ALA A 213 5.18 -14.83 -6.79
CA ALA A 213 6.31 -15.43 -6.11
C ALA A 213 7.14 -14.39 -5.32
N ILE A 214 7.37 -13.19 -5.88
CA ILE A 214 8.01 -12.08 -5.16
C ILE A 214 7.20 -11.70 -3.92
N HIS A 215 5.88 -11.51 -4.09
CA HIS A 215 4.98 -11.21 -2.99
C HIS A 215 5.06 -12.28 -1.89
N ALA A 216 5.09 -13.55 -2.29
CA ALA A 216 5.17 -14.67 -1.38
C ALA A 216 6.48 -14.70 -0.59
N LEU A 217 7.61 -14.58 -1.28
CA LEU A 217 8.93 -14.57 -0.65
C LEU A 217 9.07 -13.39 0.31
N TYR A 218 8.59 -12.20 -0.06
CA TYR A 218 8.54 -11.06 0.84
C TYR A 218 7.68 -11.34 2.09
N ALA A 219 6.47 -11.86 1.91
CA ALA A 219 5.55 -12.11 3.01
C ALA A 219 6.04 -13.21 3.97
N ILE A 220 6.71 -14.25 3.45
CA ILE A 220 7.34 -15.30 4.25
C ILE A 220 8.61 -14.77 4.92
N CYS A 221 9.44 -13.99 4.22
CA CYS A 221 10.65 -13.36 4.77
C CYS A 221 10.33 -12.50 6.01
N ARG A 222 9.20 -11.80 6.00
CA ARG A 222 8.71 -11.03 7.14
C ARG A 222 8.38 -11.87 8.39
N GLN A 223 8.14 -13.16 8.21
CA GLN A 223 7.87 -14.11 9.29
C GLN A 223 9.15 -14.89 9.66
N HIS A 224 10.04 -15.12 8.68
CA HIS A 224 11.24 -15.93 8.80
C HIS A 224 12.43 -15.29 8.08
N SER A 225 13.31 -14.61 8.81
CA SER A 225 14.46 -13.87 8.26
C SER A 225 15.45 -14.74 7.48
N LEU A 226 15.46 -16.07 7.70
CA LEU A 226 16.29 -17.02 6.95
C LEU A 226 15.95 -17.06 5.45
N VAL A 227 14.75 -16.61 5.05
CA VAL A 227 14.30 -16.57 3.66
C VAL A 227 14.91 -15.40 2.90
N GLU A 228 15.50 -14.43 3.58
CA GLU A 228 15.97 -13.21 2.96
C GLU A 228 17.05 -13.43 1.89
N SER A 229 17.99 -14.36 2.13
CA SER A 229 19.00 -14.71 1.13
C SER A 229 18.36 -15.33 -0.12
N TYR A 230 17.38 -16.21 0.06
CA TYR A 230 16.64 -16.83 -1.05
C TYR A 230 15.82 -15.81 -1.83
N PHE A 231 15.26 -14.82 -1.13
CA PHE A 231 14.56 -13.73 -1.78
C PHE A 231 15.53 -12.86 -2.59
N SER A 232 16.70 -12.54 -2.03
CA SER A 232 17.76 -11.81 -2.72
C SER A 232 18.22 -12.54 -4.00
N ASP A 233 18.48 -13.84 -3.91
CA ASP A 233 18.87 -14.68 -5.04
C ASP A 233 17.76 -14.74 -6.11
N PHE A 234 16.50 -14.82 -5.67
CA PHE A 234 15.36 -14.83 -6.58
C PHE A 234 15.24 -13.51 -7.36
N LEU A 235 15.51 -12.37 -6.74
CA LEU A 235 15.53 -11.07 -7.42
C LEU A 235 16.65 -11.01 -8.47
N ASP A 236 17.82 -11.60 -8.20
CA ASP A 236 18.92 -11.66 -9.18
C ASP A 236 18.55 -12.51 -10.40
N VAL A 237 17.94 -13.67 -10.18
CA VAL A 237 17.51 -14.56 -11.28
C VAL A 237 16.50 -13.88 -12.21
N ASN A 238 15.68 -12.97 -11.67
CA ASN A 238 14.63 -12.29 -12.42
C ASN A 238 14.99 -10.85 -12.85
N SER A 239 16.23 -10.38 -12.61
CA SER A 239 16.63 -9.01 -12.92
C SER A 239 16.72 -8.72 -14.42
N ASP A 240 16.85 -9.75 -15.26
CA ASP A 240 16.99 -9.60 -16.71
C ASP A 240 15.64 -9.49 -17.43
N ASN A 241 14.55 -9.96 -16.82
CA ASN A 241 13.21 -10.00 -17.40
C ASN A 241 12.23 -9.18 -16.57
N ILE A 242 12.43 -7.86 -16.57
CA ILE A 242 11.64 -6.92 -15.78
C ILE A 242 10.31 -6.61 -16.49
N SER A 243 9.23 -7.19 -16.01
CA SER A 243 7.85 -6.95 -16.48
C SER A 243 7.12 -5.88 -15.67
N ASP A 244 6.01 -5.35 -16.20
CA ASP A 244 5.21 -4.34 -15.49
C ASP A 244 4.65 -4.86 -14.16
N SER A 245 4.22 -6.14 -14.10
CA SER A 245 3.74 -6.78 -12.87
C SER A 245 4.84 -6.88 -11.81
N LEU A 246 6.06 -7.22 -12.22
CA LEU A 246 7.23 -7.29 -11.34
C LEU A 246 7.61 -5.92 -10.77
N ILE A 247 7.58 -4.88 -11.62
CA ILE A 247 7.83 -3.49 -11.19
C ILE A 247 6.76 -3.04 -10.19
N ASP A 248 5.48 -3.31 -10.46
CA ASP A 248 4.40 -2.91 -9.55
C ASP A 248 4.52 -3.59 -8.18
N GLU A 249 4.87 -4.87 -8.15
CA GLU A 249 5.09 -5.61 -6.91
C GLU A 249 6.33 -5.10 -6.15
N ALA A 250 7.44 -4.82 -6.84
CA ALA A 250 8.62 -4.24 -6.20
C ALA A 250 8.31 -2.87 -5.58
N ALA A 251 7.56 -2.02 -6.30
CA ALA A 251 7.09 -0.75 -5.77
C ALA A 251 6.18 -0.96 -4.56
N TYR A 252 5.28 -1.96 -4.61
CA TYR A 252 4.40 -2.31 -3.51
C TYR A 252 5.16 -2.68 -2.23
N ILE A 253 6.17 -3.54 -2.37
CA ILE A 253 7.01 -3.96 -1.26
C ILE A 253 7.75 -2.77 -0.63
N LEU A 254 8.32 -1.89 -1.45
CA LEU A 254 9.10 -0.74 -0.97
C LEU A 254 8.25 0.27 -0.19
N PHE A 255 7.03 0.58 -0.63
CA PHE A 255 6.18 1.55 0.09
C PHE A 255 5.48 0.93 1.31
N SER A 256 5.35 -0.40 1.36
CA SER A 256 4.69 -1.10 2.45
C SER A 256 5.47 -0.93 3.75
N PRO A 257 4.88 -0.36 4.83
CA PRO A 257 5.60 -0.02 6.06
C PRO A 257 5.96 -1.24 6.93
N ARG A 258 5.84 -2.47 6.42
CA ARG A 258 5.86 -3.68 7.24
C ARG A 258 7.19 -4.43 7.16
N GLY A 259 7.99 -4.34 8.24
CA GLY A 259 9.24 -5.08 8.40
C GLY A 259 10.42 -4.43 7.68
N GLU A 260 11.61 -4.52 8.28
CA GLU A 260 12.85 -4.01 7.69
C GLU A 260 13.47 -5.11 6.83
N LEU A 261 13.64 -4.84 5.53
CA LEU A 261 14.49 -5.64 4.65
C LEU A 261 15.93 -5.13 4.78
N SER A 262 16.90 -6.00 4.54
CA SER A 262 18.29 -5.60 4.39
C SER A 262 18.45 -4.57 3.27
N GLN A 263 19.52 -3.80 3.37
CA GLN A 263 19.91 -2.84 2.35
C GLN A 263 20.09 -3.53 0.99
N GLU A 264 20.63 -4.75 0.95
CA GLU A 264 20.85 -5.50 -0.29
C GLU A 264 19.54 -5.76 -1.04
N VAL A 265 18.54 -6.35 -0.38
CA VAL A 265 17.24 -6.64 -0.99
C VAL A 265 16.54 -5.34 -1.39
N THR A 266 16.62 -4.31 -0.54
CA THR A 266 16.05 -2.99 -0.82
C THR A 266 16.66 -2.38 -2.08
N GLU A 267 17.98 -2.43 -2.25
CA GLU A 267 18.67 -1.92 -3.44
C GLU A 267 18.26 -2.67 -4.72
N LYS A 268 18.06 -4.00 -4.64
CA LYS A 268 17.57 -4.81 -5.77
C LYS A 268 16.15 -4.41 -6.19
N LEU A 269 15.24 -4.24 -5.23
CA LEU A 269 13.87 -3.76 -5.48
C LEU A 269 13.86 -2.34 -6.06
N VAL A 270 14.69 -1.44 -5.52
CA VAL A 270 14.86 -0.09 -6.05
C VAL A 270 15.37 -0.12 -7.49
N ASN A 271 16.29 -1.04 -7.79
CA ASN A 271 16.82 -1.20 -9.14
C ASN A 271 15.74 -1.62 -10.14
N ILE A 272 14.83 -2.52 -9.74
CA ILE A 272 13.65 -2.89 -10.53
C ILE A 272 12.75 -1.68 -10.77
N CYS A 273 12.46 -0.88 -9.73
CA CYS A 273 11.58 0.28 -9.86
C CYS A 273 12.07 1.36 -10.84
N TYR A 274 13.37 1.42 -11.14
CA TYR A 274 13.88 2.32 -12.19
C TYR A 274 13.33 2.02 -13.60
N HIS A 275 12.74 0.85 -13.83
CA HIS A 275 12.15 0.46 -15.10
C HIS A 275 10.69 0.90 -15.26
N THR A 276 10.11 1.58 -14.26
CA THR A 276 8.72 2.06 -14.28
C THR A 276 8.47 2.96 -15.49
N LYS A 277 7.47 2.60 -16.30
CA LYS A 277 7.07 3.39 -17.47
C LYS A 277 6.43 4.73 -17.07
N PRO A 278 6.64 5.81 -17.85
CA PRO A 278 6.13 7.14 -17.50
C PRO A 278 4.61 7.28 -17.38
N ASP A 279 3.85 6.40 -18.02
CA ASP A 279 2.39 6.39 -18.06
C ASP A 279 1.76 5.48 -17.00
N ASN A 280 2.56 4.70 -16.27
CA ASN A 280 2.08 3.83 -15.21
C ASN A 280 1.88 4.60 -13.89
N ASN A 281 0.81 5.39 -13.83
CA ASN A 281 0.49 6.23 -12.67
C ASN A 281 0.27 5.43 -11.37
N SER A 282 -0.24 4.20 -11.46
CA SER A 282 -0.46 3.34 -10.29
C SER A 282 0.86 3.01 -9.59
N THR A 283 1.84 2.53 -10.34
CA THR A 283 3.17 2.20 -9.83
C THR A 283 3.93 3.46 -9.41
N LEU A 284 3.82 4.55 -10.17
CA LEU A 284 4.43 5.83 -9.79
C LEU A 284 3.91 6.37 -8.47
N ASN A 285 2.61 6.21 -8.18
CA ASN A 285 2.02 6.61 -6.90
C ASN A 285 2.56 5.77 -5.72
N LYS A 286 2.81 4.47 -5.95
CA LYS A 286 3.48 3.61 -4.95
C LYS A 286 4.91 4.09 -4.67
N ILE A 287 5.65 4.42 -5.73
CA ILE A 287 7.00 4.98 -5.62
C ILE A 287 6.98 6.33 -4.89
N ASP A 288 6.01 7.21 -5.17
CA ASP A 288 5.85 8.49 -4.47
C ASP A 288 5.69 8.30 -2.94
N LEU A 289 4.84 7.36 -2.52
CA LEU A 289 4.67 7.00 -1.11
C LEU A 289 5.94 6.40 -0.50
N TYR A 290 6.70 5.61 -1.26
CA TYR A 290 8.01 5.12 -0.82
C TYR A 290 8.99 6.27 -0.57
N LEU A 291 9.07 7.24 -1.49
CA LEU A 291 9.94 8.40 -1.35
C LEU A 291 9.54 9.30 -0.18
N GLU A 292 8.24 9.49 0.04
CA GLU A 292 7.71 10.14 1.24
C GLU A 292 8.19 9.44 2.53
N ASN A 293 8.09 8.11 2.58
CA ASN A 293 8.52 7.31 3.72
C ASN A 293 10.03 7.40 3.97
N LEU A 294 10.86 7.47 2.92
CA LEU A 294 12.30 7.71 3.07
C LEU A 294 12.58 9.05 3.72
N VAL A 295 11.92 10.12 3.27
CA VAL A 295 12.08 11.46 3.86
C VAL A 295 11.67 11.46 5.34
N LYS A 296 10.55 10.82 5.68
CA LYS A 296 10.08 10.66 7.07
C LYS A 296 11.04 9.89 7.98
N ARG A 297 11.98 9.14 7.42
CA ARG A 297 12.99 8.33 8.14
C ARG A 297 14.40 8.95 8.03
N ASP A 298 14.50 10.24 7.73
CA ASP A 298 15.77 10.97 7.56
C ASP A 298 16.65 10.50 6.37
N SER A 299 16.11 9.67 5.46
CA SER A 299 16.77 9.19 4.23
C SER A 299 16.57 10.12 3.03
N PHE A 300 16.64 11.44 3.25
CA PHE A 300 16.36 12.45 2.22
C PHE A 300 17.25 12.33 0.97
N ILE A 301 18.56 12.09 1.16
CA ILE A 301 19.51 11.99 0.04
C ILE A 301 19.22 10.78 -0.85
N GLU A 302 18.79 9.66 -0.26
CA GLU A 302 18.42 8.44 -0.99
C GLU A 302 17.18 8.70 -1.85
N ALA A 303 16.16 9.34 -1.29
CA ALA A 303 14.94 9.71 -2.02
C ALA A 303 15.23 10.63 -3.22
N VAL A 304 16.04 11.66 -3.02
CA VAL A 304 16.43 12.60 -4.09
C VAL A 304 17.27 11.90 -5.16
N THR A 305 18.23 11.05 -4.76
CA THR A 305 19.10 10.33 -5.70
C THR A 305 18.28 9.37 -6.57
N PHE A 306 17.30 8.69 -5.99
CA PHE A 306 16.36 7.87 -6.75
C PHE A 306 15.61 8.70 -7.79
N LEU A 307 14.98 9.80 -7.36
CA LEU A 307 14.12 10.62 -8.22
C LEU A 307 14.90 11.22 -9.40
N GLU A 308 16.11 11.73 -9.13
CA GLU A 308 17.01 12.28 -10.15
C GLU A 308 17.42 11.21 -11.18
N LYS A 309 17.84 10.03 -10.72
CA LYS A 309 18.24 8.92 -11.59
C LYS A 309 17.05 8.37 -12.38
N TYR A 310 15.87 8.30 -11.77
CA TYR A 310 14.65 7.87 -12.45
C TYR A 310 14.27 8.84 -13.56
N PHE A 311 14.24 10.14 -13.29
CA PHE A 311 13.95 11.16 -14.30
C PHE A 311 14.91 11.13 -15.48
N ASP A 312 16.21 10.94 -15.22
CA ASP A 312 17.20 10.80 -16.28
C ASP A 312 16.93 9.57 -17.15
N LYS A 313 16.68 8.41 -16.54
CA LYS A 313 16.36 7.16 -17.24
C LYS A 313 15.12 7.25 -18.12
N VAL A 314 14.09 7.96 -17.69
CA VAL A 314 12.85 8.12 -18.46
C VAL A 314 12.86 9.36 -19.36
N GLU A 315 14.04 9.95 -19.59
CA GLU A 315 14.23 11.13 -20.44
C GLU A 315 13.30 12.29 -20.06
N TYR A 316 13.06 12.46 -18.76
CA TYR A 316 12.24 13.55 -18.19
C TYR A 316 10.78 13.56 -18.70
N LYS A 317 10.25 12.42 -19.16
CA LYS A 317 8.87 12.28 -19.68
C LYS A 317 7.79 12.27 -18.60
N VAL A 318 8.16 11.93 -17.36
CA VAL A 318 7.23 11.94 -16.21
C VAL A 318 7.02 13.37 -15.73
N ASN A 319 5.82 13.73 -15.30
CA ASN A 319 5.56 15.01 -14.67
C ASN A 319 5.90 14.94 -13.17
N PHE A 320 6.68 15.88 -12.66
CA PHE A 320 6.98 15.99 -11.22
C PHE A 320 5.72 16.00 -10.33
N ASN A 321 4.59 16.51 -10.81
CA ASN A 321 3.31 16.50 -10.08
C ASN A 321 2.76 15.09 -9.80
N THR A 322 3.35 14.04 -10.37
CA THR A 322 3.02 12.66 -9.97
C THR A 322 3.56 12.34 -8.57
N PHE A 323 4.58 13.05 -8.10
CA PHE A 323 5.24 12.84 -6.80
C PHE A 323 4.76 13.84 -5.73
N ASN A 324 3.44 13.90 -5.52
CA ASN A 324 2.82 14.89 -4.64
C ASN A 324 3.04 14.60 -3.16
N SER A 325 3.12 13.33 -2.77
CA SER A 325 3.31 12.90 -1.38
C SER A 325 4.73 13.25 -0.93
N PHE A 326 5.73 12.90 -1.76
CA PHE A 326 7.11 13.36 -1.60
C PHE A 326 7.19 14.89 -1.56
N ALA A 327 6.59 15.59 -2.53
CA ALA A 327 6.62 17.05 -2.56
C ALA A 327 5.96 17.68 -1.31
N SER A 328 4.88 17.09 -0.82
CA SER A 328 4.19 17.54 0.41
C SER A 328 5.09 17.39 1.63
N GLU A 329 5.75 16.25 1.78
CA GLU A 329 6.68 16.01 2.90
C GLU A 329 7.87 16.97 2.84
N ILE A 330 8.47 17.18 1.66
CA ILE A 330 9.58 18.14 1.50
C ILE A 330 9.14 19.56 1.91
N ARG A 331 7.93 20.00 1.53
CA ARG A 331 7.40 21.31 1.92
C ARG A 331 7.19 21.45 3.43
N ALA A 332 6.91 20.37 4.15
CA ALA A 332 6.77 20.41 5.60
C ALA A 332 8.09 20.75 6.32
N HIS A 333 9.23 20.61 5.63
CA HIS A 333 10.58 20.84 6.15
C HIS A 333 11.31 21.95 5.38
N GLU A 334 10.73 23.16 5.38
CA GLU A 334 11.22 24.31 4.58
C GLU A 334 12.69 24.66 4.89
N ASP A 335 13.09 24.64 6.17
CA ASP A 335 14.40 25.06 6.65
C ASP A 335 15.51 24.02 6.47
N SER A 336 15.18 22.80 6.06
CA SER A 336 16.13 21.71 5.80
C SER A 336 15.97 21.16 4.38
N TYR A 337 15.09 20.18 4.17
CA TYR A 337 15.03 19.42 2.93
C TYR A 337 14.64 20.28 1.72
N LEU A 338 13.67 21.19 1.88
CA LEU A 338 13.21 22.03 0.76
C LEU A 338 14.34 22.94 0.26
N ARG A 339 15.03 23.66 1.16
CA ARG A 339 16.14 24.53 0.76
C ARG A 339 17.29 23.75 0.13
N THR A 340 17.64 22.58 0.68
CA THR A 340 18.71 21.74 0.14
C THR A 340 18.35 21.23 -1.25
N LEU A 341 17.10 20.78 -1.46
CA LEU A 341 16.62 20.31 -2.76
C LEU A 341 16.62 21.42 -3.81
N ILE A 342 16.07 22.59 -3.49
CA ILE A 342 16.04 23.75 -4.39
C ILE A 342 17.47 24.16 -4.78
N THR A 343 18.37 24.26 -3.80
CA THR A 343 19.77 24.64 -4.06
C THR A 343 20.44 23.64 -4.99
N ARG A 344 20.33 22.34 -4.69
CA ARG A 344 20.88 21.24 -5.48
C ARG A 344 20.35 21.25 -6.92
N TRP A 345 19.03 21.32 -7.10
CA TRP A 345 18.41 21.26 -8.42
C TRP A 345 18.68 22.50 -9.27
N LEU A 346 18.75 23.70 -8.69
CA LEU A 346 19.15 24.89 -9.46
C LEU A 346 20.63 24.84 -9.88
N LEU A 347 21.52 24.32 -9.03
CA LEU A 347 22.95 24.12 -9.36
C LEU A 347 23.18 23.05 -10.43
N SER A 348 22.28 22.08 -10.57
CA SER A 348 22.42 20.97 -11.53
C SER A 348 22.46 21.40 -13.01
N CYS A 349 22.08 22.64 -13.32
CA CYS A 349 21.85 23.15 -14.68
C CYS A 349 20.78 22.40 -15.49
N ASN A 350 20.08 21.42 -14.93
CA ASN A 350 19.04 20.67 -15.60
C ASN A 350 17.74 21.48 -15.65
N THR A 351 17.23 21.78 -16.85
CA THR A 351 16.04 22.62 -17.05
C THR A 351 14.77 22.00 -16.47
N TYR A 352 14.64 20.66 -16.54
CA TYR A 352 13.51 19.95 -15.96
C TYR A 352 13.53 20.06 -14.42
N LEU A 353 14.67 19.78 -13.78
CA LEU A 353 14.80 19.87 -12.32
C LEU A 353 14.63 21.31 -11.81
N CYS A 354 15.16 22.30 -12.54
CA CYS A 354 14.91 23.70 -12.22
C CYS A 354 13.43 24.06 -12.33
N GLY A 355 12.73 23.56 -13.36
CA GLY A 355 11.28 23.72 -13.50
C GLY A 355 10.48 23.02 -12.41
N ALA A 356 10.95 21.86 -11.94
CA ALA A 356 10.37 21.13 -10.82
C ALA A 356 10.48 21.94 -9.51
N CYS A 357 11.53 22.73 -9.31
CA CYS A 357 11.64 23.65 -8.17
C CYS A 357 10.46 24.62 -8.08
N ALA A 358 9.97 25.16 -9.21
CA ALA A 358 8.83 26.05 -9.22
C ALA A 358 7.52 25.34 -8.83
N LYS A 359 7.40 24.04 -9.15
CA LYS A 359 6.25 23.18 -8.79
C LYS A 359 6.30 22.68 -7.33
N LEU A 360 7.51 22.59 -6.77
CA LEU A 360 7.73 22.27 -5.35
C LEU A 360 7.19 23.35 -4.42
N LEU A 361 7.08 24.61 -4.85
CA LEU A 361 6.57 25.68 -3.99
C LEU A 361 5.05 25.65 -3.88
N SER A 362 4.53 26.15 -2.76
CA SER A 362 3.09 26.28 -2.52
C SER A 362 2.41 27.17 -3.57
N GLU A 363 1.09 26.99 -3.74
CA GLU A 363 0.30 27.77 -4.70
C GLU A 363 0.21 29.26 -4.37
N SER A 364 0.65 29.70 -3.19
CA SER A 364 0.66 31.11 -2.77
C SER A 364 1.22 32.03 -3.86
N GLU A 365 0.48 33.08 -4.24
CA GLU A 365 0.83 33.91 -5.40
C GLU A 365 2.24 34.52 -5.28
N LYS A 366 2.63 34.95 -4.07
CA LYS A 366 3.94 35.54 -3.79
C LYS A 366 5.05 34.52 -3.47
N GLY A 367 4.70 33.29 -3.08
CA GLY A 367 5.63 32.25 -2.62
C GLY A 367 6.12 32.42 -1.16
N PRO A 368 6.68 31.36 -0.54
CA PRO A 368 7.26 31.40 0.80
C PRO A 368 8.60 32.18 0.83
N VAL A 369 9.06 32.56 2.03
CA VAL A 369 10.43 33.05 2.25
C VAL A 369 11.35 31.84 2.31
N LEU A 370 12.37 31.79 1.46
CA LEU A 370 13.34 30.70 1.46
C LEU A 370 14.76 31.26 1.40
N LYS A 371 15.71 30.44 1.86
CA LYS A 371 17.15 30.70 1.76
C LYS A 371 17.80 29.55 1.02
N PHE A 372 18.91 29.83 0.33
CA PHE A 372 19.73 28.75 -0.20
C PHE A 372 20.47 28.01 0.92
N ASP A 373 20.77 26.75 0.66
CA ASP A 373 21.59 25.94 1.54
C ASP A 373 23.07 26.25 1.30
N GLN A 374 23.65 27.07 2.18
CA GLN A 374 25.02 27.57 2.04
C GLN A 374 26.08 26.46 1.97
N VAL A 375 25.78 25.28 2.55
CA VAL A 375 26.69 24.11 2.51
C VAL A 375 26.93 23.62 1.08
N LEU A 376 25.98 23.83 0.17
CA LEU A 376 26.09 23.40 -1.23
C LEU A 376 26.72 24.44 -2.15
N ILE A 377 26.99 25.65 -1.65
CA ILE A 377 27.49 26.76 -2.45
C ILE A 377 29.02 26.78 -2.34
N SER A 378 29.69 26.49 -3.46
CA SER A 378 31.14 26.30 -3.48
C SER A 378 31.94 27.60 -3.57
N ASN A 379 31.39 28.63 -4.23
CA ASN A 379 32.07 29.90 -4.48
C ASN A 379 31.08 31.02 -4.87
N GLN A 380 31.62 32.22 -5.05
CA GLN A 380 30.87 33.41 -5.49
C GLN A 380 30.20 33.23 -6.87
N GLU A 381 30.84 32.55 -7.83
CA GLU A 381 30.24 32.30 -9.15
C GLU A 381 28.96 31.46 -9.04
N ALA A 382 28.96 30.44 -8.17
CA ALA A 382 27.79 29.63 -7.87
C ALA A 382 26.67 30.46 -7.22
N SER A 383 27.02 31.40 -6.33
CA SER A 383 26.04 32.34 -5.75
C SER A 383 25.40 33.23 -6.81
N ILE A 384 26.20 33.86 -7.67
CA ILE A 384 25.71 34.70 -8.77
C ILE A 384 24.82 33.88 -9.73
N PHE A 385 25.24 32.65 -10.03
CA PHE A 385 24.47 31.73 -10.86
C PHE A 385 23.12 31.37 -10.23
N LEU A 386 23.09 31.02 -8.94
CA LEU A 386 21.88 30.75 -8.19
C LEU A 386 20.95 31.97 -8.14
N ALA A 387 21.49 33.18 -7.96
CA ALA A 387 20.72 34.41 -7.98
C ALA A 387 19.99 34.60 -9.32
N ARG A 388 20.71 34.40 -10.44
CA ARG A 388 20.13 34.44 -11.80
C ARG A 388 19.05 33.37 -11.98
N LYS A 389 19.26 32.15 -11.49
CA LYS A 389 18.28 31.05 -11.54
C LYS A 389 17.03 31.35 -10.70
N ALA A 390 17.20 31.88 -9.49
CA ALA A 390 16.09 32.26 -8.63
C ALA A 390 15.22 33.33 -9.30
N CYS A 391 15.86 34.35 -9.88
CA CYS A 391 15.16 35.40 -10.62
C CYS A 391 14.36 34.84 -11.81
N GLY A 392 14.93 33.89 -12.56
CA GLY A 392 14.26 33.30 -13.73
C GLY A 392 13.10 32.37 -13.37
N TRP A 393 13.36 31.34 -12.57
CA TRP A 393 12.38 30.29 -12.28
C TRP A 393 11.29 30.72 -11.30
N PHE A 394 11.61 31.65 -10.39
CA PHE A 394 10.66 32.15 -9.39
C PHE A 394 10.18 33.57 -9.68
N PHE A 395 10.35 34.09 -10.90
CA PHE A 395 9.97 35.46 -11.26
C PHE A 395 8.55 35.86 -10.81
N ARG A 396 7.59 34.94 -10.96
CA ARG A 396 6.19 35.14 -10.52
C ARG A 396 5.99 34.98 -9.02
N LYS A 397 6.85 34.21 -8.35
CA LYS A 397 6.88 33.98 -6.89
C LYS A 397 7.85 34.98 -6.25
N GLN A 398 7.48 36.25 -6.35
CA GLN A 398 8.34 37.41 -6.06
C GLN A 398 9.04 37.35 -4.69
N LYS A 399 8.32 36.91 -3.65
CA LYS A 399 8.83 36.82 -2.28
C LYS A 399 9.88 35.72 -2.16
N THR A 400 9.67 34.59 -2.83
CA THR A 400 10.68 33.52 -2.92
C THR A 400 11.90 33.96 -3.72
N ALA A 401 11.71 34.61 -4.88
CA ALA A 401 12.82 35.08 -5.70
C ALA A 401 13.73 36.05 -4.93
N ILE A 402 13.16 37.08 -4.29
CA ILE A 402 13.96 38.06 -3.57
C ILE A 402 14.60 37.46 -2.31
N SER A 403 13.89 36.62 -1.55
CA SER A 403 14.44 36.01 -0.33
C SER A 403 15.63 35.09 -0.61
N LEU A 404 15.54 34.27 -1.65
CA LEU A 404 16.65 33.42 -2.11
C LEU A 404 17.86 34.26 -2.54
N ILE A 405 17.65 35.32 -3.33
CA ILE A 405 18.75 36.19 -3.78
C ILE A 405 19.40 36.90 -2.60
N VAL A 406 18.60 37.46 -1.68
CA VAL A 406 19.11 38.15 -0.48
C VAL A 406 19.90 37.22 0.43
N SER A 407 19.53 35.94 0.49
CA SER A 407 20.25 34.94 1.29
C SER A 407 21.70 34.71 0.85
N LEU A 408 22.08 35.15 -0.35
CA LEU A 408 23.43 34.99 -0.91
C LEU A 408 24.36 36.18 -0.61
N LEU A 409 23.85 37.28 -0.05
CA LEU A 409 24.61 38.54 0.02
C LEU A 409 25.77 38.52 1.02
N GLU A 410 25.67 37.71 2.08
CA GLU A 410 26.63 37.73 3.20
C GLU A 410 28.04 37.28 2.79
N ASP A 411 28.15 36.42 1.77
CA ASP A 411 29.39 35.78 1.36
C ASP A 411 30.02 36.37 0.08
N LEU A 412 29.49 37.50 -0.40
CA LEU A 412 29.92 38.11 -1.66
C LEU A 412 30.93 39.24 -1.46
N ASP A 413 31.89 39.33 -2.38
CA ASP A 413 32.73 40.51 -2.51
C ASP A 413 31.99 41.68 -3.18
N LYS A 414 32.69 42.81 -3.35
CA LYS A 414 32.10 44.03 -3.92
C LYS A 414 31.56 43.83 -5.34
N ASP A 415 32.26 43.06 -6.15
CA ASP A 415 31.89 42.85 -7.55
C ASP A 415 30.64 41.95 -7.63
N GLY A 416 30.58 40.90 -6.78
CA GLY A 416 29.41 40.04 -6.65
C GLY A 416 28.18 40.79 -6.12
N LEU A 417 28.36 41.69 -5.16
CA LEU A 417 27.28 42.55 -4.65
C LEU A 417 26.75 43.51 -5.72
N GLU A 418 27.62 44.11 -6.54
CA GLU A 418 27.21 44.97 -7.65
C GLU A 418 26.40 44.18 -8.69
N GLU A 419 26.84 42.97 -9.02
CA GLU A 419 26.15 42.12 -9.98
C GLU A 419 24.76 41.69 -9.49
N ILE A 420 24.64 41.19 -8.25
CA ILE A 420 23.33 40.84 -7.67
C ILE A 420 22.45 42.09 -7.53
N GLY A 421 23.02 43.24 -7.13
CA GLY A 421 22.29 44.49 -7.05
C GLY A 421 21.68 44.91 -8.39
N SER A 422 22.45 44.76 -9.48
CA SER A 422 21.99 44.97 -10.85
C SER A 422 20.87 44.01 -11.23
N LEU A 423 20.99 42.72 -10.89
CA LEU A 423 19.96 41.71 -11.16
C LEU A 423 18.63 42.05 -10.46
N ILE A 424 18.68 42.35 -9.16
CA ILE A 424 17.48 42.73 -8.38
C ILE A 424 16.84 43.97 -8.99
N THR A 425 17.63 44.99 -9.32
CA THR A 425 17.14 46.26 -9.86
C THR A 425 16.50 46.08 -11.22
N ASN A 426 17.22 45.46 -12.16
CA ASN A 426 16.82 45.37 -13.56
C ASN A 426 15.73 44.32 -13.83
N SER A 427 15.53 43.37 -12.93
CA SER A 427 14.55 42.30 -13.12
C SER A 427 13.38 42.39 -12.14
N LEU A 428 13.65 42.33 -10.84
CA LEU A 428 12.59 42.21 -9.82
C LEU A 428 11.99 43.56 -9.43
N LEU A 429 12.80 44.58 -9.15
CA LEU A 429 12.31 45.89 -8.71
C LEU A 429 11.53 46.62 -9.82
N LEU A 430 11.98 46.54 -11.08
CA LEU A 430 11.25 47.14 -12.20
C LEU A 430 9.87 46.48 -12.42
N SER A 431 9.78 45.17 -12.22
CA SER A 431 8.56 44.40 -12.51
C SER A 431 7.60 44.36 -11.32
N TYR A 432 8.14 44.34 -10.09
CA TYR A 432 7.40 44.09 -8.85
C TYR A 432 7.87 45.00 -7.70
N PRO A 433 7.83 46.33 -7.87
CA PRO A 433 8.43 47.28 -6.92
C PRO A 433 7.84 47.18 -5.52
N GLY A 434 6.54 46.89 -5.39
CA GLY A 434 5.86 46.79 -4.09
C GLY A 434 6.41 45.66 -3.22
N THR A 435 6.24 44.40 -3.66
CA THR A 435 6.65 43.22 -2.88
C THR A 435 8.15 43.19 -2.59
N VAL A 436 8.98 43.60 -3.56
CA VAL A 436 10.44 43.58 -3.40
C VAL A 436 10.89 44.66 -2.40
N LYS A 437 10.32 45.87 -2.47
CA LYS A 437 10.63 46.94 -1.52
C LYS A 437 10.20 46.56 -0.10
N GLU A 438 8.99 46.03 0.07
CA GLU A 438 8.45 45.56 1.34
C GLU A 438 9.42 44.56 2.00
N TYR A 439 9.87 43.54 1.25
CA TYR A 439 10.81 42.55 1.76
C TYR A 439 12.17 43.16 2.17
N LEU A 440 12.74 44.03 1.34
CA LEU A 440 14.04 44.65 1.61
C LEU A 440 14.02 45.62 2.80
N GLU A 441 12.89 46.31 3.03
CA GLU A 441 12.71 47.18 4.19
C GLU A 441 12.61 46.38 5.49
N ASP A 442 11.98 45.21 5.46
CA ASP A 442 11.90 44.32 6.61
C ASP A 442 13.22 43.58 6.88
N TYR A 443 13.99 43.25 5.84
CA TYR A 443 15.33 42.64 6.00
C TYR A 443 16.37 43.59 6.62
N LYS A 444 16.19 44.90 6.48
CA LYS A 444 17.09 45.92 7.06
C LYS A 444 16.88 46.18 8.55
N LYS A 445 15.76 45.72 9.12
CA LYS A 445 15.45 45.80 10.55
C LYS A 445 16.06 44.59 11.25
#